data_AF-A0A1M5NGG0-F1
#
_entry.id   AF-A0A1M5NGG0-F1
#
_cell.length_a   1.000
_cell.length_b   1.000
_cell.length_c   1.000
_cell.angle_alpha   90.00
_cell.angle_beta   90.00
_cell.angle_gamma   90.00
#
_symmetry.space_group_name_H-M   'P 1'
#
loop_
_entity.id
_entity.type
_entity.pdbx_description
1 polymer ?
#
loop_
_entity_poly.entity_id
_entity_poly.type
_entity_poly.pdbx_seq_one_letter_code
_entity_poly.pdbx_strand_id
1 'polypeptide(L)' 'MKTLYRYTGPEDGVTVRLIERQTIVQPMSVNTSFAVVIDAPGEVAMFDSFSGLEFAAGAFALLVERFGGVTQAGQVVVVP' A
#
# COMPACT_ATOMS: atom_id res chain seq x y z
N MET A 1 -9.97 7.63 0.89
CA MET A 1 -8.82 6.72 0.72
C MET A 1 -8.90 5.68 1.83
N LYS A 2 -8.91 4.40 1.47
CA LYS A 2 -9.01 3.28 2.41
C LYS A 2 -7.66 2.57 2.44
N THR A 3 -7.13 2.23 3.62
CA THR A 3 -5.95 1.37 3.71
C THR A 3 -6.41 -0.08 3.62
N LEU A 4 -5.89 -0.85 2.67
CA LEU A 4 -6.18 -2.26 2.52
C LEU A 4 -5.20 -3.11 3.34
N TYR A 5 -3.91 -2.80 3.24
CA TYR A 5 -2.86 -3.52 3.94
C TYR A 5 -1.87 -2.54 4.57
N ARG A 6 -1.34 -2.92 5.73
CA ARG A 6 -0.27 -2.19 6.40
C ARG A 6 0.78 -3.16 6.91
N TYR A 7 2.04 -2.80 6.66
CA TYR A 7 3.22 -3.42 7.24
C TYR A 7 4.02 -2.33 7.97
N THR A 8 4.55 -2.65 9.15
CA THR A 8 5.46 -1.79 9.88
C THR A 8 6.73 -2.58 10.19
N GLY A 9 7.85 -2.12 9.67
CA GLY A 9 9.16 -2.72 9.85
C GLY A 9 9.60 -2.65 11.31
N PRO A 10 10.16 -3.74 11.87
CA PRO A 10 10.53 -3.81 13.28
C PRO A 10 11.77 -2.99 13.65
N GLU A 11 12.69 -2.75 12.70
CA GLU A 11 14.00 -2.16 12.98
C GLU A 11 14.06 -0.66 12.67
N ASP A 12 13.45 -0.22 11.56
CA ASP A 12 13.63 1.15 11.04
C ASP A 12 12.39 2.05 11.22
N GLY A 13 11.30 1.54 11.81
CA GLY A 13 10.03 2.28 11.94
C GLY A 13 9.33 2.57 10.60
N VAL A 14 9.82 1.99 9.50
CA VAL A 14 9.25 2.16 8.16
C VAL A 14 7.87 1.52 8.09
N THR A 15 6.87 2.26 7.65
CA THR A 15 5.51 1.76 7.45
C THR A 15 5.16 1.75 5.97
N VAL A 16 4.87 0.57 5.43
CA VAL A 16 4.37 0.40 4.06
C VAL A 16 2.86 0.20 4.12
N ARG A 17 2.12 0.92 3.28
CA ARG A 17 0.65 0.84 3.19
C ARG A 17 0.23 0.61 1.75
N LEU A 18 -0.66 -0.34 1.53
CA LEU A 18 -1.45 -0.39 0.30
C LEU A 18 -2.77 0.34 0.56
N ILE A 19 -3.06 1.37 -0.24
CA ILE A 19 -4.29 2.15 -0.14
C ILE A 19 -5.13 2.01 -1.41
N GLU A 20 -6.45 1.96 -1.24
CA GLU A 20 -7.43 2.11 -2.29
C GLU A 20 -7.95 3.56 -2.32
N ARG A 21 -8.01 4.12 -3.52
CA ARG A 21 -8.57 5.43 -3.80
C ARG A 21 -9.68 5.28 -4.84
N GLN A 22 -10.89 5.61 -4.44
CA GLN A 22 -12.01 5.77 -5.36
C GLN A 22 -12.11 7.24 -5.77
N THR A 23 -12.13 7.49 -7.07
CA THR A 23 -12.30 8.83 -7.66
C THR A 23 -13.58 8.81 -8.48
N ILE A 24 -14.51 9.69 -8.17
CA ILE A 24 -15.75 9.85 -8.93
C ILE A 24 -15.44 10.71 -10.15
N VAL A 25 -15.58 10.13 -11.34
CA VAL A 25 -15.40 10.81 -12.63
C VAL A 25 -16.79 10.99 -13.25
N GLN A 26 -17.18 12.24 -13.51
CA GLN A 26 -18.48 12.55 -14.12
C GLN A 26 -18.55 12.04 -15.58
N PRO A 27 -19.71 11.57 -16.06
CA PRO A 27 -21.03 11.77 -15.46
C PRO A 27 -21.48 10.73 -14.42
N MET A 28 -20.80 9.59 -14.21
CA MET A 28 -21.12 8.64 -13.11
C MET A 28 -20.18 7.41 -13.04
N SER A 29 -18.90 7.56 -13.40
CA SER A 29 -17.94 6.45 -13.33
C SER A 29 -17.12 6.53 -12.04
N VAL A 30 -17.14 5.48 -11.22
CA VAL A 30 -16.18 5.33 -10.13
C VAL A 30 -14.92 4.72 -10.70
N ASN A 31 -13.81 5.47 -10.67
CA ASN A 31 -12.50 4.93 -10.96
C ASN A 31 -11.84 4.51 -9.65
N THR A 32 -11.53 3.23 -9.52
CA THR A 32 -10.78 2.71 -8.37
C THR A 32 -9.32 2.59 -8.76
N SER A 33 -8.45 3.29 -8.03
CA SER A 33 -7.01 3.16 -8.14
C SER A 33 -6.40 2.70 -6.83
N PHE A 34 -5.25 2.05 -6.92
CA PHE A 34 -4.49 1.62 -5.76
C PHE A 34 -3.15 2.34 -5.72
N ALA A 35 -2.64 2.61 -4.53
CA ALA A 35 -1.33 3.22 -4.37
C ALA A 35 -0.58 2.55 -3.21
N VAL A 36 0.74 2.48 -3.33
CA VAL A 36 1.60 2.03 -2.23
C VAL A 36 2.29 3.24 -1.64
N VAL A 37 2.15 3.43 -0.33
CA VAL A 37 2.74 4.52 0.42
C VAL A 37 3.78 3.95 1.37
N ILE A 38 5.00 4.46 1.28
CA ILE A 38 6.10 4.16 2.20
C ILE A 38 6.28 5.39 3.08
N ASP A 39 6.20 5.17 4.38
CA ASP A 39 6.38 6.17 5.42
C ASP A 39 7.63 5.77 6.20
N ALA A 40 8.76 6.40 5.90
CA ALA A 40 10.03 6.20 6.60
C ALA A 40 10.28 7.41 7.52
N PRO A 41 11.09 7.26 8.58
CA PRO A 41 11.41 8.38 9.47
C PRO A 41 11.98 9.58 8.69
N GLY A 42 11.18 10.63 8.52
CA GLY A 42 11.56 11.86 7.81
C GLY A 42 11.30 11.86 6.29
N GLU A 43 10.83 10.77 5.70
CA GLU A 43 10.54 10.68 4.26
C GLU A 43 9.22 9.94 3.98
N VAL A 44 8.38 10.51 3.13
CA VAL A 44 7.18 9.86 2.63
C VAL A 44 7.29 9.70 1.13
N ALA A 45 7.31 8.46 0.65
CA ALA A 45 7.29 8.14 -0.78
C ALA A 45 5.93 7.52 -1.14
N MET A 46 5.29 8.06 -2.18
CA MET A 46 4.03 7.55 -2.71
C MET A 46 4.23 7.11 -4.16
N PHE A 47 3.90 5.86 -4.45
CA PHE A 47 3.90 5.33 -5.81
C PHE A 47 2.47 5.38 -6.35
N ASP A 48 2.25 6.22 -7.36
CA ASP A 48 0.90 6.59 -7.77
C ASP A 48 0.31 5.64 -8.84
N SER A 49 -0.96 5.32 -8.59
CA SER A 49 -1.95 4.57 -9.37
C SER A 49 -1.53 3.28 -10.06
N PHE A 50 -1.87 2.16 -9.43
CA PHE A 50 -2.13 0.90 -10.13
C PHE A 50 -3.61 0.83 -10.49
N SER A 51 -3.92 0.41 -11.73
CA SER A 51 -5.28 0.13 -12.18
C SER A 51 -5.83 -1.21 -11.67
N GLY A 52 -4.97 -2.07 -11.12
CA GLY A 52 -5.33 -3.40 -10.60
C GLY A 52 -4.77 -3.67 -9.21
N LEU A 53 -5.60 -4.26 -8.35
CA LEU A 53 -5.22 -4.63 -6.98
C LEU A 53 -4.05 -5.62 -6.96
N GLU A 54 -4.03 -6.59 -7.88
CA GLU A 54 -2.98 -7.63 -7.96
C GLU A 54 -1.60 -7.02 -8.20
N PHE A 55 -1.49 -6.05 -9.12
CA PHE A 55 -0.25 -5.33 -9.37
C PHE A 55 0.20 -4.51 -8.16
N ALA A 56 -0.75 -3.83 -7.52
CA ALA A 56 -0.48 -3.04 -6.33
C ALA A 56 -0.05 -3.92 -5.13
N ALA A 57 -0.66 -5.11 -4.99
CA ALA A 57 -0.32 -6.10 -3.99
C ALA A 57 1.08 -6.70 -4.24
N GLY A 58 1.43 -6.97 -5.50
CA GLY A 58 2.79 -7.39 -5.87
C GLY A 58 3.85 -6.33 -5.53
N ALA A 59 3.59 -5.07 -5.86
CA ALA A 59 4.47 -3.95 -5.50
C ALA A 59 4.59 -3.77 -3.98
N PHE A 60 3.48 -3.91 -3.26
CA PHE A 60 3.46 -3.91 -1.80
C PHE A 60 4.33 -5.04 -1.22
N ALA A 61 4.15 -6.29 -1.69
CA ALA A 61 4.90 -7.43 -1.21
C ALA A 61 6.42 -7.26 -1.44
N LEU A 62 6.82 -6.84 -2.64
CA LEU A 62 8.22 -6.54 -2.97
C LEU A 62 8.83 -5.48 -2.06
N LEU A 63 8.07 -4.45 -1.69
CA LEU A 63 8.53 -3.42 -0.76
C LEU A 63 8.66 -3.95 0.66
N VAL A 64 7.70 -4.75 1.12
CA VAL A 64 7.79 -5.40 2.44
C VAL A 64 9.03 -6.30 2.53
N GLU A 65 9.29 -7.11 1.51
CA GLU A 65 10.52 -7.93 1.41
C GLU A 65 11.79 -7.09 1.45
N ARG A 66 11.80 -5.95 0.75
CA ARG A 66 12.94 -5.03 0.72
C ARG A 66 13.24 -4.40 2.09
N PHE A 67 12.23 -4.14 2.91
CA PHE A 67 12.40 -3.59 4.26
C PHE A 67 12.56 -4.67 5.34
N GLY A 68 13.04 -5.86 4.95
CA GLY A 68 13.36 -6.94 5.88
C GLY A 68 12.15 -7.71 6.40
N GLY A 69 10.94 -7.39 5.92
CA GLY A 69 9.75 -8.17 6.20
C GLY A 69 9.65 -9.35 5.25
N VAL A 70 9.78 -10.58 5.75
CA VAL A 70 9.20 -11.69 5.00
C VAL A 70 7.70 -11.46 5.03
N THR A 71 7.01 -11.42 3.89
CA THR A 71 5.54 -11.50 3.85
C THR A 71 5.09 -12.88 4.34
N GLN A 72 5.31 -13.17 5.62
CA GLN A 72 4.74 -14.30 6.32
C GLN A 72 3.29 -13.96 6.65
N ALA A 73 2.42 -14.93 6.43
CA ALA A 73 1.02 -14.85 6.83
C ALA A 73 0.92 -14.49 8.32
N GLY A 74 0.63 -13.22 8.64
CA GLY A 74 0.53 -12.71 10.01
C GLY A 74 1.07 -11.30 10.25
N GLN A 75 2.05 -10.82 9.46
CA GLN A 75 2.58 -9.45 9.62
C GLN A 75 1.82 -8.39 8.80
N VAL A 76 0.95 -8.84 7.90
CA VAL A 76 0.10 -7.96 7.09
C VAL A 76 -1.23 -7.81 7.79
N VAL A 77 -1.48 -6.63 8.35
CA VAL A 77 -2.79 -6.31 8.93
C VAL A 77 -3.69 -5.78 7.83
N VAL A 78 -4.76 -6.53 7.54
CA VAL A 78 -5.88 -6.02 6.73
C VAL A 78 -6.61 -5.00 7.59
N VAL A 79 -6.61 -3.74 7.17
CA VAL A 79 -7.32 -2.69 7.90
C VAL A 79 -8.77 -2.64 7.38
N PRO A 80 -9.79 -2.80 8.24
CA PRO A 80 -11.19 -2.78 7.81
C PRO A 80 -11.62 -1.44 7.20
#